data_AF-A0A4R0S2B9-F1
#
_entry.id   AF-A0A4R0S2B9-F1
#
_cell.length_a   1.000
_cell.length_b   1.000
_cell.length_c   1.000
_cell.angle_alpha   90.00
_cell.angle_beta   90.00
_cell.angle_gamma   90.00
#
_symmetry.space_group_name_H-M   'P 1'
#
loop_
_entity.id
_entity.type
_entity.pdbx_description
1 polymer ?
#
loop_
_entity_poly.entity_id
_entity_poly.type
_entity_poly.pdbx_seq_one_letter_code
_entity_poly.pdbx_strand_id
1 'polypeptide(L)'
;MTTPPNEPASVKGELVYFVPPADGSRPWSNPNGATAATQVKNWETAVHHVDIANLRGKEYSVSLDVNGFQFYKVPATHQKFDNDADIEKEYYPKSVELVKKLLGASKAVVFYHTIRRRRPGELDSVDKRQPVPLVHVDQTPQSAASRVRRHMPAEDAPKLLEKRYQIINLWRPIGRPAYDWPLALCDWNSVDYKRDLVPTTLRYPDREGESFSVAYNDSHRWNYLKGMTPDEFVLIKCSDSQGDGKTSLLTAHTAFEDPSTPPDAPLRESIELRLLVFYD
;
A
#
# COMPACT_ATOMS: atom_id res chain seq x y z
N MET A 1 -25.87 0.35 9.00
CA MET A 1 -25.51 -0.58 10.09
C MET A 1 -24.71 0.23 11.09
N THR A 2 -25.24 0.37 12.29
CA THR A 2 -24.67 1.14 13.39
C THR A 2 -23.34 0.52 13.81
N THR A 3 -22.28 1.33 13.90
CA THR A 3 -20.98 0.98 14.46
C THR A 3 -21.16 0.23 15.79
N PRO A 4 -20.42 -0.87 16.07
CA PRO A 4 -20.43 -1.47 17.39
C PRO A 4 -20.14 -0.38 18.44
N PRO A 5 -20.92 -0.27 19.52
CA PRO A 5 -20.94 0.91 20.39
C PRO A 5 -19.67 1.14 21.25
N ASN A 6 -18.52 0.56 20.89
CA ASN A 6 -17.31 0.64 21.72
C ASN A 6 -15.98 0.53 20.95
N GLU A 7 -15.96 0.84 19.64
CA GLU A 7 -14.68 0.90 18.95
C GLU A 7 -13.84 2.10 19.41
N PRO A 8 -12.54 1.93 19.70
CA PRO A 8 -11.70 3.03 20.12
C PRO A 8 -11.56 4.04 18.98
N ALA A 9 -11.63 5.34 19.31
CA ALA A 9 -11.47 6.42 18.32
C ALA A 9 -10.04 6.48 17.75
N SER A 10 -9.07 6.01 18.52
CA SER A 10 -7.66 5.84 18.11
C SER A 10 -7.03 4.73 18.95
N VAL A 11 -5.90 4.20 18.47
CA VAL A 11 -5.06 3.27 19.23
C VAL A 11 -3.63 3.78 19.21
N LYS A 12 -2.86 3.46 20.27
CA LYS A 12 -1.42 3.69 20.28
C LYS A 12 -0.72 2.44 19.71
N GLY A 13 -0.22 2.54 18.48
CA GLY A 13 0.43 1.44 17.77
C GLY A 13 1.93 1.65 17.65
N GLU A 14 2.66 0.55 17.48
CA GLU A 14 4.08 0.57 17.12
C GLU A 14 4.24 0.54 15.60
N LEU A 15 4.88 1.57 15.04
CA LEU A 15 5.24 1.61 13.63
C LEU A 15 6.76 1.58 13.47
N VAL A 16 7.23 0.79 12.51
CA VAL A 16 8.66 0.66 12.21
C VAL A 16 9.04 1.59 11.07
N TYR A 17 9.94 2.51 11.34
CA TYR A 17 10.44 3.51 10.40
C TYR A 17 11.85 3.20 9.93
N PHE A 18 12.20 3.77 8.77
CA PHE A 18 13.54 3.73 8.21
C PHE A 18 14.47 4.71 8.92
N VAL A 19 15.71 4.27 9.14
CA VAL A 19 16.84 5.08 9.61
C VAL A 19 17.93 5.03 8.54
N PRO A 20 18.37 6.18 8.00
CA PRO A 20 19.35 6.21 6.92
C PRO A 20 20.71 5.61 7.31
N PRO A 21 21.50 5.12 6.34
CA PRO A 21 22.86 4.66 6.59
C PRO A 21 23.70 5.76 7.26
N ALA A 22 24.42 5.41 8.33
CA ALA A 22 25.21 6.38 9.10
C ALA A 22 26.37 7.01 8.31
N ASP A 23 26.81 6.34 7.24
CA ASP A 23 27.86 6.80 6.32
C ASP A 23 27.32 7.75 5.22
N GLY A 24 26.01 8.00 5.19
CA GLY A 24 25.36 8.84 4.18
C GLY A 24 25.24 8.17 2.80
N SER A 25 25.56 6.87 2.68
CA SER A 25 25.39 6.13 1.43
C SER A 25 23.92 6.05 1.02
N ARG A 26 23.67 5.89 -0.29
CA ARG A 26 22.30 5.70 -0.79
C ARG A 26 21.72 4.40 -0.21
N PRO A 27 20.52 4.42 0.36
CA PRO A 27 19.93 3.21 0.92
C PRO A 27 19.55 2.21 -0.18
N TRP A 28 19.74 0.93 0.12
CA TRP A 28 19.33 -0.17 -0.73
C TRP A 28 18.84 -1.36 0.11
N SER A 29 17.98 -2.16 -0.49
CA SER A 29 17.47 -3.42 0.05
C SER A 29 17.52 -4.51 -1.03
N ASN A 30 17.74 -5.76 -0.63
CA ASN A 30 17.57 -6.95 -1.45
C ASN A 30 16.33 -7.72 -0.94
N PRO A 31 15.15 -7.51 -1.54
CA PRO A 31 13.90 -8.12 -1.06
C PRO A 31 13.88 -9.64 -1.12
N ASN A 32 14.74 -10.26 -1.94
CA ASN A 32 14.80 -11.71 -2.14
C ASN A 32 15.96 -12.37 -1.37
N GLY A 33 16.75 -11.58 -0.63
CA GLY A 33 18.13 -11.91 -0.27
C GLY A 33 18.38 -12.60 1.07
N ALA A 34 17.37 -13.23 1.71
CA ALA A 34 17.60 -13.90 2.99
C ALA A 34 18.34 -15.24 2.81
N THR A 35 19.65 -15.19 2.63
CA THR A 35 20.56 -16.27 3.06
C THR A 35 21.42 -15.74 4.20
N ALA A 36 21.80 -16.60 5.15
CA ALA A 36 22.48 -16.21 6.38
C ALA A 36 23.84 -15.50 6.22
N ALA A 37 24.37 -15.38 4.98
CA ALA A 37 25.71 -14.88 4.69
C ALA A 37 25.76 -13.52 3.97
N THR A 38 24.62 -12.92 3.58
CA THR A 38 24.60 -11.69 2.77
C THR A 38 23.79 -10.59 3.44
N GLN A 39 24.40 -9.41 3.61
CA GLN A 39 23.69 -8.21 4.03
C GLN A 39 22.51 -7.93 3.07
N VAL A 40 21.30 -7.86 3.61
CA VAL A 40 20.08 -7.66 2.82
C VAL A 40 19.70 -6.19 2.67
N LYS A 41 20.36 -5.29 3.40
CA LYS A 41 20.15 -3.83 3.38
C LYS A 41 21.31 -3.09 4.04
N ASN A 42 21.56 -1.83 3.70
CA ASN A 42 22.56 -0.97 4.35
C ASN A 42 22.00 0.08 5.32
N TRP A 43 20.73 -0.05 5.72
CA TRP A 43 20.01 0.91 6.56
C TRP A 43 19.33 0.20 7.73
N GLU A 44 19.00 0.97 8.77
CA GLU A 44 18.47 0.45 10.03
C GLU A 44 17.00 0.81 10.25
N THR A 45 16.37 0.19 11.24
CA THR A 45 14.98 0.48 11.61
C THR A 45 14.88 1.07 13.01
N ALA A 46 13.91 1.96 13.21
CA ALA A 46 13.52 2.44 14.53
C ALA A 46 12.01 2.21 14.75
N VAL A 47 11.64 1.77 15.95
CA VAL A 47 10.24 1.64 16.36
C VAL A 47 9.79 2.94 17.00
N HIS A 48 8.63 3.45 16.56
CA HIS A 48 7.99 4.63 17.13
C HIS A 48 6.57 4.29 17.56
N HIS A 49 6.19 4.76 18.74
CA HIS A 49 4.83 4.66 19.23
C HIS A 49 4.04 5.88 18.76
N VAL A 50 2.98 5.66 18.00
CA VAL A 50 2.17 6.72 17.41
C VAL A 50 0.70 6.50 17.68
N ASP A 51 -0.07 7.58 17.71
CA ASP A 51 -1.53 7.49 17.71
C ASP A 51 -2.02 7.25 16.27
N ILE A 52 -2.85 6.22 16.10
CA ILE A 52 -3.43 5.82 14.81
C ILE A 52 -4.94 5.96 14.93
N ALA A 53 -5.53 6.89 14.18
CA ALA A 53 -6.95 7.22 14.24
C ALA A 53 -7.79 6.13 13.55
N ASN A 54 -8.82 5.62 14.24
CA ASN A 54 -9.80 4.72 13.64
C ASN A 54 -10.84 5.54 12.87
N LEU A 55 -10.94 5.32 11.57
CA LEU A 55 -11.86 6.01 10.68
C LEU A 55 -13.21 5.30 10.54
N ARG A 56 -13.50 4.25 11.32
CA ARG A 56 -14.80 3.58 11.28
C ARG A 56 -15.94 4.56 11.54
N GLY A 57 -16.90 4.64 10.61
CA GLY A 57 -18.00 5.60 10.63
C GLY A 57 -17.61 7.04 10.23
N LYS A 58 -16.36 7.28 9.86
CA LYS A 58 -15.79 8.55 9.39
C LYS A 58 -15.06 8.37 8.05
N GLU A 59 -15.35 7.30 7.31
CA GLU A 59 -14.66 6.95 6.07
C GLU A 59 -14.78 8.07 5.01
N TYR A 60 -15.84 8.88 5.09
CA TYR A 60 -16.07 10.05 4.24
C TYR A 60 -15.12 11.23 4.50
N SER A 61 -14.37 11.23 5.61
CA SER A 61 -13.47 12.33 5.98
C SER A 61 -12.15 12.31 5.22
N VAL A 62 -11.91 11.28 4.42
CA VAL A 62 -10.69 11.12 3.62
C VAL A 62 -11.02 10.92 2.15
N SER A 63 -10.14 11.42 1.27
CA SER A 63 -10.27 11.23 -0.17
C SER A 63 -8.92 10.95 -0.82
N LEU A 64 -8.98 10.33 -2.00
CA LEU A 64 -7.77 9.93 -2.71
C LEU A 64 -6.90 11.14 -3.06
N ASP A 65 -7.49 12.25 -3.51
CA ASP A 65 -6.75 13.45 -3.94
C ASP A 65 -6.30 14.37 -2.80
N VAL A 66 -6.87 14.25 -1.60
CA VAL A 66 -6.45 15.04 -0.44
C VAL A 66 -5.51 14.26 0.46
N ASN A 67 -5.88 13.03 0.83
CA ASN A 67 -5.15 12.25 1.83
C ASN A 67 -4.25 11.18 1.22
N GLY A 68 -4.46 10.85 -0.05
CA GLY A 68 -3.73 9.80 -0.75
C GLY A 68 -4.42 8.42 -0.70
N PHE A 69 -5.48 8.27 0.10
CA PHE A 69 -6.24 7.02 0.21
C PHE A 69 -7.74 7.28 0.36
N GLN A 70 -8.55 6.31 -0.03
CA GLN A 70 -10.00 6.39 0.11
C GLN A 70 -10.64 5.02 0.24
N PHE A 71 -11.61 4.90 1.15
CA PHE A 71 -12.35 3.68 1.42
C PHE A 71 -13.64 3.60 0.61
N TYR A 72 -13.99 2.39 0.22
CA TYR A 72 -15.20 2.09 -0.53
C TYR A 72 -15.82 0.79 -0.03
N LYS A 73 -17.14 0.68 -0.19
CA LYS A 73 -17.90 -0.54 0.09
C LYS A 73 -18.61 -1.02 -1.16
N VAL A 74 -18.00 -2.00 -1.83
CA VAL A 74 -18.56 -2.69 -2.98
C VAL A 74 -18.20 -4.18 -2.86
N PRO A 75 -19.19 -5.07 -2.65
CA PRO A 75 -18.96 -6.50 -2.55
C PRO A 75 -18.15 -7.05 -3.72
N ALA A 76 -17.17 -7.92 -3.44
CA ALA A 76 -16.47 -8.65 -4.49
C ALA A 76 -17.34 -9.80 -4.97
N THR A 77 -17.48 -9.94 -6.29
CA THR A 77 -18.18 -11.10 -6.87
C THR A 77 -17.33 -12.36 -6.84
N HIS A 78 -16.01 -12.22 -6.86
CA HIS A 78 -15.06 -13.31 -6.79
C HIS A 78 -14.69 -13.54 -5.33
N GLN A 79 -14.79 -14.79 -4.86
CA GLN A 79 -14.66 -15.12 -3.44
C GLN A 79 -13.51 -16.11 -3.14
N LYS A 80 -12.91 -16.72 -4.16
CA LYS A 80 -11.88 -17.77 -4.00
C LYS A 80 -10.50 -17.29 -4.46
N PHE A 81 -9.72 -16.78 -3.53
CA PHE A 81 -8.40 -16.21 -3.80
C PHE A 81 -7.27 -17.24 -3.56
N ASP A 82 -7.37 -18.40 -4.19
CA ASP A 82 -6.41 -19.51 -4.08
C ASP A 82 -5.75 -19.87 -5.42
N ASN A 83 -6.22 -19.31 -6.54
CA ASN A 83 -5.69 -19.55 -7.87
C ASN A 83 -5.49 -18.24 -8.64
N ASP A 84 -4.26 -17.97 -9.07
CA ASP A 84 -3.91 -16.74 -9.79
C ASP A 84 -4.64 -16.59 -11.12
N ALA A 85 -4.83 -17.68 -11.88
CA ALA A 85 -5.51 -17.64 -13.17
C ALA A 85 -7.00 -17.29 -13.01
N ASP A 86 -7.66 -17.78 -11.96
CA ASP A 86 -9.05 -17.43 -11.66
C ASP A 86 -9.16 -15.96 -11.20
N ILE A 87 -8.20 -15.46 -10.42
CA ILE A 87 -8.12 -14.05 -10.02
C ILE A 87 -7.97 -13.16 -11.26
N GLU A 88 -7.04 -13.49 -12.15
CA GLU A 88 -6.81 -12.74 -13.39
C GLU A 88 -8.03 -12.74 -14.31
N LYS A 89 -8.69 -13.89 -14.43
CA LYS A 89 -9.86 -14.05 -15.30
C LYS A 89 -11.11 -13.38 -14.75
N GLU A 90 -11.33 -13.44 -13.43
CA GLU A 90 -12.62 -13.09 -12.83
C GLU A 90 -12.59 -11.79 -12.01
N TYR A 91 -11.49 -11.53 -11.28
CA TYR A 91 -11.38 -10.41 -10.36
C TYR A 91 -10.76 -9.17 -11.00
N TYR A 92 -9.76 -9.33 -11.88
CA TYR A 92 -9.12 -8.19 -12.54
C TYR A 92 -10.09 -7.35 -13.39
N PRO A 93 -10.90 -7.92 -14.31
CA PRO A 93 -11.74 -7.08 -15.18
C PRO A 93 -12.74 -6.24 -14.40
N LYS A 94 -13.32 -6.81 -13.34
CA LYS A 94 -14.28 -6.12 -12.47
C LYS A 94 -13.60 -5.03 -11.64
N SER A 95 -12.39 -5.29 -11.17
CA SER A 95 -11.60 -4.29 -10.42
C SER A 95 -11.15 -3.14 -11.32
N VAL A 96 -10.76 -3.42 -12.57
CA VAL A 96 -10.40 -2.40 -13.58
C VAL A 96 -11.59 -1.48 -13.85
N GLU A 97 -12.77 -2.03 -14.14
CA GLU A 97 -13.96 -1.23 -14.40
C GLU A 97 -14.40 -0.43 -13.15
N LEU A 98 -14.28 -1.03 -11.97
CA LEU A 98 -14.57 -0.33 -10.71
C LEU A 98 -13.62 0.86 -10.51
N VAL A 99 -12.31 0.67 -10.65
CA VAL A 99 -11.31 1.74 -10.49
C VAL A 99 -11.51 2.83 -11.53
N LYS A 100 -11.74 2.47 -12.80
CA LYS A 100 -12.03 3.45 -13.87
C LYS A 100 -13.25 4.31 -13.51
N LYS A 101 -14.35 3.67 -13.10
CA LYS A 101 -15.57 4.38 -12.70
C LYS A 101 -15.35 5.30 -11.51
N LEU A 102 -14.66 4.83 -10.47
CA LEU A 102 -14.44 5.61 -9.25
C LEU A 102 -13.53 6.81 -9.46
N LEU A 103 -12.53 6.68 -10.34
CA LEU A 103 -11.53 7.72 -10.57
C LEU A 103 -11.81 8.58 -11.81
N GLY A 104 -12.80 8.22 -12.63
CA GLY A 104 -13.01 8.87 -13.92
C GLY A 104 -11.87 8.63 -14.92
N ALA A 105 -11.19 7.48 -14.80
CA ALA A 105 -10.04 7.16 -15.63
C ALA A 105 -10.47 6.56 -16.98
N SER A 106 -9.75 6.91 -18.05
CA SER A 106 -10.00 6.36 -19.39
C SER A 106 -9.46 4.94 -19.53
N LYS A 107 -8.36 4.63 -18.82
CA LYS A 107 -7.71 3.32 -18.86
C LYS A 107 -7.19 2.94 -17.48
N ALA A 108 -7.35 1.66 -17.11
CA ALA A 108 -6.65 1.08 -15.97
C ALA A 108 -6.15 -0.33 -16.34
N VAL A 109 -4.95 -0.68 -15.88
CA VAL A 109 -4.28 -1.95 -16.19
C VAL A 109 -3.69 -2.52 -14.90
N VAL A 110 -4.15 -3.71 -14.50
CA VAL A 110 -3.51 -4.46 -13.40
C VAL A 110 -2.21 -5.04 -13.94
N PHE A 111 -1.08 -4.73 -13.31
CA PHE A 111 0.22 -5.28 -13.72
C PHE A 111 0.77 -6.30 -12.72
N TYR A 112 0.18 -6.39 -11.53
CA TYR A 112 0.60 -7.32 -10.49
C TYR A 112 -0.49 -7.44 -9.42
N HIS A 113 -0.60 -8.60 -8.79
CA HIS A 113 -1.30 -8.75 -7.52
C HIS A 113 -0.43 -9.49 -6.52
N THR A 114 -0.72 -9.30 -5.24
CA THR A 114 -0.16 -10.14 -4.18
C THR A 114 -1.22 -10.48 -3.15
N ILE A 115 -1.16 -11.71 -2.63
CA ILE A 115 -1.98 -12.16 -1.51
C ILE A 115 -1.08 -12.25 -0.30
N ARG A 116 -1.49 -11.64 0.81
CA ARG A 116 -0.80 -11.69 2.09
C ARG A 116 -1.65 -12.43 3.12
N ARG A 117 -1.08 -13.45 3.75
CA ARG A 117 -1.73 -14.23 4.81
C ARG A 117 -0.85 -14.24 6.04
N ARG A 118 -1.39 -13.80 7.18
CA ARG A 118 -0.66 -13.82 8.45
C ARG A 118 -0.46 -15.27 8.92
N ARG A 119 0.79 -15.67 9.13
CA ARG A 119 1.19 -16.99 9.66
C ARG A 119 2.19 -16.81 10.81
N PRO A 120 1.75 -16.71 12.07
CA PRO A 120 2.66 -16.53 13.21
C PRO A 120 3.75 -17.60 13.24
N GLY A 121 5.01 -17.19 13.46
CA GLY A 121 6.17 -18.10 13.50
C GLY A 121 6.77 -18.49 12.14
N GLU A 122 6.15 -18.15 11.00
CA GLU A 122 6.71 -18.39 9.66
C GLU A 122 7.40 -17.15 9.10
N LEU A 123 8.54 -17.35 8.41
CA LEU A 123 9.26 -16.28 7.70
C LEU A 123 8.48 -15.81 6.45
N ASP A 124 8.58 -14.52 6.12
CA ASP A 124 8.09 -13.98 4.84
C ASP A 124 8.90 -14.58 3.69
N SER A 125 8.21 -15.06 2.65
CA SER A 125 8.83 -15.53 1.42
C SER A 125 7.94 -15.21 0.22
N VAL A 126 8.46 -15.40 -0.99
CA VAL A 126 7.72 -15.16 -2.25
C VAL A 126 6.39 -15.91 -2.26
N ASP A 127 6.36 -17.16 -1.78
CA ASP A 127 5.16 -18.02 -1.76
C ASP A 127 4.31 -17.85 -0.49
N LYS A 128 4.88 -17.24 0.56
CA LYS A 128 4.24 -17.09 1.88
C LYS A 128 4.30 -15.65 2.37
N ARG A 129 3.78 -14.74 1.55
CA ARG A 129 3.76 -13.32 1.86
C ARG A 129 2.97 -13.02 3.14
N GLN A 130 3.60 -12.33 4.08
CA GLN A 130 3.07 -11.84 5.35
C GLN A 130 2.67 -10.37 5.24
N PRO A 131 1.93 -9.80 6.20
CA PRO A 131 1.85 -8.34 6.36
C PRO A 131 3.23 -7.69 6.45
N VAL A 132 3.43 -6.51 5.85
CA VAL A 132 4.72 -5.80 5.87
C VAL A 132 4.76 -4.84 7.06
N PRO A 133 5.61 -5.09 8.08
CA PRO A 133 5.69 -4.28 9.30
C PRO A 133 6.72 -3.16 9.17
N LEU A 134 6.80 -2.50 7.99
CA LEU A 134 7.72 -1.39 7.73
C LEU A 134 6.95 -0.27 7.03
N VAL A 135 7.12 0.98 7.47
CA VAL A 135 6.56 2.13 6.78
C VAL A 135 7.27 2.36 5.46
N HIS A 136 6.50 2.39 4.38
CA HIS A 136 7.03 2.54 3.02
C HIS A 136 6.05 3.23 2.08
N VAL A 137 6.55 3.65 0.92
CA VAL A 137 5.76 3.93 -0.28
C VAL A 137 6.27 3.05 -1.41
N ASP A 138 5.38 2.36 -2.09
CA ASP A 138 5.71 1.37 -3.11
C ASP A 138 6.51 1.91 -4.31
N GLN A 139 6.35 3.19 -4.65
CA GLN A 139 6.87 3.76 -5.89
C GLN A 139 7.49 5.13 -5.65
N THR A 140 8.63 5.37 -6.30
CA THR A 140 9.11 6.72 -6.62
C THR A 140 8.53 7.16 -7.97
N PRO A 141 8.56 8.46 -8.33
CA PRO A 141 8.15 8.91 -9.67
C PRO A 141 8.92 8.19 -10.80
N GLN A 142 10.21 7.94 -10.61
CA GLN A 142 11.02 7.20 -11.57
C GLN A 142 10.57 5.73 -11.71
N SER A 143 10.28 5.07 -10.58
CA SER A 143 9.77 3.70 -10.55
C SER A 143 8.40 3.61 -11.22
N ALA A 144 7.52 4.60 -10.98
CA ALA A 144 6.21 4.68 -11.61
C ALA A 144 6.29 4.83 -13.14
N ALA A 145 7.13 5.76 -13.63
CA ALA A 145 7.36 5.90 -15.07
C ALA A 145 7.97 4.62 -15.68
N SER A 146 8.83 3.92 -14.94
CA SER A 146 9.38 2.63 -15.36
C SER A 146 8.32 1.53 -15.44
N ARG A 147 7.30 1.55 -14.58
CA ARG A 147 6.14 0.65 -14.66
C ARG A 147 5.30 0.91 -15.89
N VAL A 148 5.06 2.17 -16.27
CA VAL A 148 4.38 2.52 -17.52
C VAL A 148 5.14 1.92 -18.71
N ARG A 149 6.45 2.16 -18.82
CA ARG A 149 7.26 1.62 -19.93
C ARG A 149 7.33 0.10 -19.98
N ARG A 150 7.21 -0.58 -18.84
CA ARG A 150 7.28 -2.05 -18.74
C ARG A 150 5.97 -2.73 -19.10
N HIS A 151 4.84 -2.14 -18.70
CA HIS A 151 3.54 -2.81 -18.70
C HIS A 151 2.57 -2.27 -19.76
N MET A 152 2.99 -1.24 -20.50
CA MET A 152 2.24 -0.70 -21.64
C MET A 152 2.94 -1.05 -22.95
N PRO A 153 2.21 -1.12 -24.08
CA PRO A 153 2.82 -1.20 -25.40
C PRO A 153 3.88 -0.10 -25.60
N ALA A 154 5.00 -0.46 -26.22
CA ALA A 154 6.15 0.43 -26.34
C ALA A 154 5.81 1.71 -27.12
N GLU A 155 4.92 1.61 -28.09
CA GLU A 155 4.40 2.70 -28.91
C GLU A 155 3.45 3.66 -28.15
N ASP A 156 2.79 3.17 -27.09
CA ASP A 156 1.84 3.96 -26.29
C ASP A 156 2.52 4.67 -25.13
N ALA A 157 3.55 4.04 -24.54
CA ALA A 157 4.16 4.50 -23.29
C ALA A 157 4.62 5.97 -23.29
N PRO A 158 5.26 6.51 -24.36
CA PRO A 158 5.63 7.92 -24.41
C PRO A 158 4.44 8.87 -24.25
N LYS A 159 3.35 8.63 -24.99
CA LYS A 159 2.13 9.46 -24.93
C LYS A 159 1.42 9.35 -23.58
N LEU A 160 1.41 8.16 -22.98
CA LEU A 160 0.83 7.95 -21.65
C LEU A 160 1.60 8.69 -20.56
N LEU A 161 2.92 8.84 -20.70
CA LEU A 161 3.76 9.57 -19.75
C LEU A 161 3.64 11.09 -19.85
N GLU A 162 3.10 11.62 -20.95
CA GLU A 162 2.84 13.06 -21.15
C GLU A 162 1.57 13.54 -20.42
N LYS A 163 0.67 12.62 -20.07
CA LYS A 163 -0.59 12.92 -19.38
C LYS A 163 -0.52 12.58 -17.88
N ARG A 164 -1.60 12.88 -17.14
CA ARG A 164 -1.76 12.37 -15.77
C ARG A 164 -1.82 10.84 -15.82
N TYR A 165 -1.03 10.20 -14.97
CA TYR A 165 -1.12 8.78 -14.68
C TYR A 165 -0.84 8.53 -13.21
N GLN A 166 -1.36 7.43 -12.69
CA GLN A 166 -1.20 7.01 -11.31
C GLN A 166 -0.80 5.54 -11.23
N ILE A 167 -0.20 5.19 -10.09
CA ILE A 167 -0.22 3.82 -9.60
C ILE A 167 -1.12 3.78 -8.36
N ILE A 168 -2.19 3.00 -8.46
CA ILE A 168 -3.16 2.80 -7.37
C ILE A 168 -3.11 1.34 -6.96
N ASN A 169 -2.98 1.11 -5.66
CA ASN A 169 -3.25 -0.19 -5.08
C ASN A 169 -4.73 -0.28 -4.67
N LEU A 170 -5.40 -1.35 -5.06
CA LEU A 170 -6.67 -1.75 -4.46
C LEU A 170 -6.38 -2.83 -3.43
N TRP A 171 -6.49 -2.49 -2.14
CA TRP A 171 -6.30 -3.42 -1.05
C TRP A 171 -7.63 -3.84 -0.45
N ARG A 172 -7.83 -5.16 -0.31
CA ARG A 172 -9.09 -5.75 0.17
C ARG A 172 -8.83 -6.96 1.08
N PRO A 173 -9.46 -7.04 2.27
CA PRO A 173 -9.52 -8.27 3.07
C PRO A 173 -10.26 -9.38 2.31
N ILE A 174 -9.78 -10.62 2.42
CA ILE A 174 -10.40 -11.77 1.73
C ILE A 174 -10.80 -12.85 2.74
N GLY A 175 -11.96 -13.47 2.51
CA GLY A 175 -12.49 -14.54 3.36
C GLY A 175 -12.99 -14.11 4.75
N ARG A 176 -12.44 -13.05 5.34
CA ARG A 176 -12.74 -12.63 6.71
C ARG A 176 -12.43 -11.14 6.97
N PRO A 177 -13.00 -10.53 8.03
CA PRO A 177 -12.64 -9.17 8.42
C PRO A 177 -11.17 -9.05 8.86
N ALA A 178 -10.52 -7.96 8.45
CA ALA A 178 -9.14 -7.66 8.83
C ALA A 178 -9.09 -6.91 10.18
N TYR A 179 -9.22 -7.67 11.28
CA TYR A 179 -8.89 -7.18 12.63
C TYR A 179 -7.42 -7.38 12.96
N ASP A 180 -6.87 -8.54 12.62
CA ASP A 180 -5.46 -8.87 12.76
C ASP A 180 -4.62 -8.07 11.74
N TRP A 181 -3.52 -7.46 12.20
CA TRP A 181 -2.56 -6.73 11.38
C TRP A 181 -3.16 -5.75 10.34
N PRO A 182 -4.06 -4.82 10.69
CA PRO A 182 -4.68 -3.92 9.71
C PRO A 182 -3.66 -2.97 9.06
N LEU A 183 -4.10 -2.24 8.03
CA LEU A 183 -3.27 -1.21 7.40
C LEU A 183 -3.35 0.11 8.18
N ALA A 184 -2.19 0.67 8.50
CA ALA A 184 -2.05 2.08 8.82
C ALA A 184 -1.69 2.87 7.54
N LEU A 185 -2.37 3.99 7.33
CA LEU A 185 -2.28 4.87 6.16
C LEU A 185 -1.97 6.29 6.64
N CYS A 186 -0.85 6.85 6.20
CA CYS A 186 -0.42 8.19 6.57
C CYS A 186 -1.15 9.22 5.71
N ASP A 187 -1.74 10.23 6.33
CA ASP A 187 -2.34 11.37 5.62
C ASP A 187 -1.25 12.14 4.87
N TRP A 188 -1.38 12.23 3.55
CA TRP A 188 -0.46 13.00 2.69
C TRP A 188 -0.15 14.40 3.22
N ASN A 189 -1.15 15.09 3.80
CA ASN A 189 -0.99 16.46 4.33
C ASN A 189 -0.18 16.53 5.64
N SER A 190 0.42 15.42 6.06
CA SER A 190 1.31 15.33 7.21
C SER A 190 2.73 14.89 6.84
N VAL A 191 2.98 14.62 5.56
CA VAL A 191 4.26 14.15 5.03
C VAL A 191 5.02 15.33 4.42
N ASP A 192 6.27 15.53 4.85
CA ASP A 192 7.24 16.37 4.16
C ASP A 192 7.91 15.57 3.05
N TYR A 193 7.51 15.82 1.80
CA TYR A 193 8.01 15.08 0.64
C TYR A 193 9.54 15.09 0.51
N LYS A 194 10.23 16.15 0.95
CA LYS A 194 11.69 16.27 0.80
C LYS A 194 12.45 15.63 1.96
N ARG A 195 11.89 15.69 3.17
CA ARG A 195 12.56 15.22 4.40
C ARG A 195 12.20 13.79 4.74
N ASP A 196 10.96 13.39 4.50
CA ASP A 196 10.42 12.13 5.01
C ASP A 196 10.60 11.00 3.99
N LEU A 197 10.69 11.31 2.69
CA LEU A 197 10.73 10.31 1.63
C LEU A 197 12.14 10.13 1.07
N VAL A 198 12.72 8.95 1.28
CA VAL A 198 14.09 8.64 0.87
C VAL A 198 14.09 7.58 -0.24
N PRO A 199 14.45 7.93 -1.49
CA PRO A 199 14.56 6.96 -2.58
C PRO A 199 15.52 5.84 -2.20
N THR A 200 15.01 4.61 -2.21
CA THR A 200 15.73 3.41 -1.77
C THR A 200 15.76 2.39 -2.89
N THR A 201 16.95 1.97 -3.28
CA THR A 201 17.15 1.00 -4.36
C THR A 201 16.69 -0.39 -3.92
N LEU A 202 15.88 -1.04 -4.73
CA LEU A 202 15.50 -2.44 -4.57
C LEU A 202 16.32 -3.29 -5.53
N ARG A 203 17.27 -4.07 -5.02
CA ARG A 203 18.14 -4.93 -5.82
C ARG A 203 17.48 -6.29 -6.00
N TYR A 204 17.09 -6.60 -7.24
CA TYR A 204 16.63 -7.92 -7.66
C TYR A 204 17.72 -8.60 -8.50
N PRO A 205 17.70 -9.94 -8.66
CA PRO A 205 18.71 -10.65 -9.46
C PRO A 205 18.82 -10.15 -10.91
N ASP A 206 17.71 -9.73 -11.50
CA ASP A 206 17.60 -9.35 -12.91
C ASP A 206 17.58 -7.83 -13.15
N ARG A 207 17.39 -7.02 -12.10
CA ARG A 207 17.17 -5.58 -12.23
C ARG A 207 17.30 -4.82 -10.92
N GLU A 208 17.41 -3.51 -11.03
CA GLU A 208 17.11 -2.60 -9.93
C GLU A 208 15.69 -2.02 -10.07
N GLY A 209 15.01 -1.91 -8.94
CA GLY A 209 13.80 -1.11 -8.77
C GLY A 209 14.04 -0.01 -7.75
N GLU A 210 13.01 0.79 -7.47
CA GLU A 210 13.09 1.84 -6.46
C GLU A 210 11.73 2.02 -5.77
N SER A 211 11.78 2.32 -4.48
CA SER A 211 10.65 2.67 -3.61
C SER A 211 11.06 3.83 -2.70
N PHE A 212 10.13 4.44 -1.97
CA PHE A 212 10.52 5.31 -0.86
C PHE A 212 10.55 4.52 0.45
N SER A 213 11.69 4.58 1.12
CA SER A 213 11.72 4.40 2.57
C SER A 213 11.26 5.69 3.22
N VAL A 214 10.63 5.60 4.40
CA VAL A 214 10.04 6.76 5.08
C VAL A 214 10.77 7.00 6.39
N ALA A 215 11.40 8.16 6.52
CA ALA A 215 12.00 8.63 7.76
C ALA A 215 10.91 9.05 8.75
N TYR A 216 11.16 8.89 10.05
CA TYR A 216 10.19 9.30 11.07
C TYR A 216 10.05 10.82 11.13
N ASN A 217 8.80 11.25 11.29
CA ASN A 217 8.39 12.63 11.53
C ASN A 217 7.22 12.59 12.52
N ASP A 218 7.30 13.38 13.59
CA ASP A 218 6.27 13.44 14.64
C ASP A 218 4.97 14.10 14.16
N SER A 219 5.02 14.81 13.04
CA SER A 219 3.88 15.44 12.41
C SER A 219 2.99 14.45 11.64
N HIS A 220 3.49 13.24 11.35
CA HIS A 220 2.76 12.20 10.63
C HIS A 220 1.42 11.88 11.32
N ARG A 221 0.33 11.93 10.55
CA ARG A 221 -1.01 11.57 11.00
C ARG A 221 -1.43 10.24 10.41
N TRP A 222 -1.51 9.23 11.26
CA TRP A 222 -1.85 7.87 10.88
C TRP A 222 -3.33 7.58 11.05
N ASN A 223 -3.87 6.84 10.08
CA ASN A 223 -5.26 6.44 10.04
C ASN A 223 -5.36 4.95 9.74
N TYR A 224 -6.39 4.29 10.25
CA TYR A 224 -6.75 2.93 9.87
C TYR A 224 -8.27 2.77 9.88
N LEU A 225 -8.76 1.71 9.25
CA LEU A 225 -10.16 1.33 9.31
C LEU A 225 -10.27 -0.02 10.01
N LYS A 226 -10.77 -0.03 11.25
CA LYS A 226 -10.86 -1.25 12.05
C LYS A 226 -11.84 -2.25 11.44
N GLY A 227 -11.43 -3.52 11.38
CA GLY A 227 -12.31 -4.62 10.99
C GLY A 227 -12.87 -4.51 9.58
N MET A 228 -12.06 -4.01 8.62
CA MET A 228 -12.49 -3.97 7.21
C MET A 228 -13.00 -5.35 6.79
N THR A 229 -14.22 -5.39 6.25
CA THR A 229 -14.85 -6.63 5.76
C THR A 229 -14.44 -6.92 4.32
N PRO A 230 -14.64 -8.15 3.80
CA PRO A 230 -14.41 -8.45 2.39
C PRO A 230 -15.27 -7.66 1.39
N ASP A 231 -16.32 -6.98 1.86
CA ASP A 231 -17.13 -6.06 1.04
C ASP A 231 -16.52 -4.66 0.94
N GLU A 232 -15.50 -4.37 1.75
CA GLU A 232 -14.81 -3.09 1.83
C GLU A 232 -13.42 -3.19 1.22
N PHE A 233 -12.97 -2.10 0.62
CA PHE A 233 -11.61 -1.99 0.11
C PHE A 233 -11.12 -0.55 0.24
N VAL A 234 -9.81 -0.38 0.18
CA VAL A 234 -9.16 0.94 0.14
C VAL A 234 -8.39 1.07 -1.17
N LEU A 235 -8.53 2.22 -1.81
CA LEU A 235 -7.60 2.65 -2.85
C LEU A 235 -6.48 3.41 -2.17
N ILE A 236 -5.23 3.00 -2.43
CA ILE A 236 -4.02 3.61 -1.90
C ILE A 236 -3.24 4.16 -3.08
N LYS A 237 -3.00 5.47 -3.09
CA LYS A 237 -2.17 6.12 -4.09
C LYS A 237 -0.71 5.80 -3.81
N CYS A 238 -0.07 5.06 -4.71
CA CYS A 238 1.35 4.73 -4.61
C CYS A 238 2.22 5.74 -5.37
N SER A 239 1.66 6.35 -6.42
CA SER A 239 2.26 7.47 -7.16
C SER A 239 1.19 8.17 -8.00
N ASP A 240 1.32 9.48 -8.18
CA ASP A 240 0.52 10.30 -9.09
C ASP A 240 1.45 11.31 -9.79
N SER A 241 1.33 11.43 -11.11
CA SER A 241 2.15 12.38 -11.88
C SER A 241 1.64 13.82 -11.82
N GLN A 242 0.45 14.07 -11.23
CA GLN A 242 -0.10 15.41 -11.09
C GLN A 242 0.60 16.23 -9.99
N GLY A 243 1.62 16.98 -10.37
CA GLY A 243 2.37 17.89 -9.49
C GLY A 243 1.80 19.32 -9.40
N ASP A 244 0.51 19.48 -9.13
CA ASP A 244 -0.15 20.80 -9.05
C ASP A 244 -0.02 21.49 -7.67
N GLY A 245 0.65 20.85 -6.72
CA GLY A 245 0.85 21.33 -5.35
C GLY A 245 -0.39 21.24 -4.45
N LYS A 246 -1.50 20.69 -4.94
CA LYS A 246 -2.76 20.53 -4.20
C LYS A 246 -3.19 19.08 -4.09
N THR A 247 -2.85 18.28 -5.09
CA THR A 247 -3.17 16.87 -5.19
C THR A 247 -2.15 16.05 -4.41
N SER A 248 -2.63 15.09 -3.63
CA SER A 248 -1.78 14.10 -2.98
C SER A 248 -0.99 13.30 -4.02
N LEU A 249 0.27 13.01 -3.74
CA LEU A 249 1.12 12.28 -4.69
C LEU A 249 1.24 10.79 -4.36
N LEU A 250 1.06 10.44 -3.09
CA LEU A 250 1.28 9.08 -2.58
C LEU A 250 0.71 8.93 -1.16
N THR A 251 0.76 7.71 -0.63
CA THR A 251 0.43 7.36 0.76
C THR A 251 1.53 6.48 1.34
N ALA A 252 2.21 6.96 2.38
CA ALA A 252 3.02 6.09 3.22
C ALA A 252 2.10 5.14 3.99
N HIS A 253 2.43 3.84 3.99
CA HIS A 253 1.58 2.83 4.60
C HIS A 253 2.38 1.67 5.18
N THR A 254 1.74 0.94 6.08
CA THR A 254 2.32 -0.25 6.72
C THR A 254 1.22 -1.13 7.32
N ALA A 255 1.53 -2.40 7.59
CA ALA A 255 0.72 -3.20 8.48
C ALA A 255 1.24 -3.02 9.92
N PHE A 256 0.34 -2.95 10.89
CA PHE A 256 0.71 -2.77 12.29
C PHE A 256 -0.09 -3.71 13.20
N GLU A 257 0.44 -3.99 14.38
CA GLU A 257 -0.30 -4.72 15.42
C GLU A 257 -1.28 -3.78 16.12
N ASP A 258 -2.58 -3.95 15.90
CA ASP A 258 -3.62 -3.21 16.61
C ASP A 258 -3.77 -3.79 18.03
N PRO A 259 -3.42 -3.03 19.10
CA PRO A 259 -3.51 -3.52 20.47
C PRO A 259 -4.94 -3.79 20.94
N SER A 260 -5.94 -3.35 20.17
CA SER A 260 -7.36 -3.61 20.41
C SER A 260 -7.92 -4.72 19.52
N THR A 261 -7.07 -5.53 18.90
CA THR A 261 -7.48 -6.73 18.15
C THR A 261 -8.17 -7.72 19.11
N PRO A 262 -9.39 -8.22 18.79
CA PRO A 262 -10.03 -9.25 19.59
C PRO A 262 -9.14 -10.50 19.74
N PRO A 263 -9.05 -11.15 20.91
CA PRO A 263 -8.19 -12.32 21.10
C PRO A 263 -8.51 -13.51 20.19
N ASP A 264 -9.77 -13.61 19.76
CA ASP A 264 -10.29 -14.63 18.84
C ASP A 264 -10.39 -14.14 17.39
N ALA A 265 -9.87 -12.95 17.09
CA ALA A 265 -9.84 -12.41 15.74
C ALA A 265 -9.10 -13.38 14.82
N PRO A 266 -9.67 -13.70 13.65
CA PRO A 266 -8.99 -14.58 12.74
C PRO A 266 -7.80 -13.86 12.10
N LEU A 267 -6.74 -14.63 11.83
CA LEU A 267 -5.52 -14.13 11.19
C LEU A 267 -5.81 -13.50 9.83
N ARG A 268 -5.15 -12.38 9.55
CA ARG A 268 -5.43 -11.58 8.35
C ARG A 268 -5.17 -12.35 7.06
N GLU A 269 -6.12 -12.23 6.13
CA GLU A 269 -5.90 -12.54 4.73
C GLU A 269 -6.35 -11.35 3.88
N SER A 270 -5.52 -10.94 2.92
CA SER A 270 -5.79 -9.78 2.07
C SER A 270 -5.20 -9.95 0.68
N ILE A 271 -5.86 -9.36 -0.32
CA ILE A 271 -5.32 -9.18 -1.66
C ILE A 271 -5.01 -7.70 -1.92
N GLU A 272 -3.93 -7.45 -2.65
CA GLU A 272 -3.59 -6.15 -3.21
C GLU A 272 -3.45 -6.28 -4.73
N LEU A 273 -4.28 -5.55 -5.49
CA LEU A 273 -4.06 -5.34 -6.92
C LEU A 273 -3.27 -4.06 -7.12
N ARG A 274 -2.27 -4.07 -8.00
CA ARG A 274 -1.51 -2.88 -8.39
C ARG A 274 -1.87 -2.47 -9.81
N LEU A 275 -2.44 -1.29 -9.96
CA LEU A 275 -2.97 -0.79 -11.22
C LEU A 275 -2.20 0.43 -11.69
N LEU A 276 -1.86 0.45 -12.99
CA LEU A 276 -1.59 1.70 -13.71
C LEU A 276 -2.94 2.31 -14.11
N VAL A 277 -3.13 3.59 -13.84
CA VAL A 277 -4.37 4.32 -14.15
C VAL A 277 -4.02 5.55 -14.98
N PHE A 278 -4.72 5.76 -16.08
CA PHE A 278 -4.47 6.84 -17.04
C PHE A 278 -5.74 7.65 -17.31
N TYR A 279 -5.52 8.93 -17.65
CA TYR A 279 -6.56 9.92 -17.88
C TYR A 279 -6.38 10.54 -19.27
N ASP A 280 -7.48 11.04 -19.84
CA ASP A 280 -7.48 11.69 -21.16
C ASP A 280 -7.28 13.19 -21.09
#